data_AF-A0A919IN77-F1
#
_entry.id   AF-A0A919IN77-F1
#
_cell.length_a   1.000
_cell.length_b   1.000
_cell.length_c   1.000
_cell.angle_alpha   90.00
_cell.angle_beta   90.00
_cell.angle_gamma   90.00
#
_symmetry.space_group_name_H-M   'P 1'
#
loop_
_entity.id
_entity.type
_entity.pdbx_description
1 polymer ?
#
loop_
_entity_poly.entity_id
_entity_poly.type
_entity_poly.pdbx_seq_one_letter_code
_entity_poly.pdbx_strand_id
1 'polypeptide(L)'
;MAWTWFQGTGMINGSGLVNDGVNLSTCRNNRDVTWTYNQGVLINALVQLNRLTGDANALSTARRIGDAMTTSGYLSPGGILREPNEPDTCGGDGASFKGAAIRGLGVLNAAAGGAYDTYLTRNADSAYGRDRDSLDMYGSHWAGPFAGTSHSCQHSALDLLDAVR
;
A
#
# COMPACT_ATOMS: atom_id res chain seq x y z
N MET A 1 5.31 19.50 12.70
CA MET A 1 4.07 20.25 12.44
C MET A 1 3.00 19.35 11.82
N ALA A 2 3.16 18.78 10.62
CA ALA A 2 2.18 17.84 10.04
C ALA A 2 2.15 16.45 10.71
N TRP A 3 3.30 15.83 10.95
CA TRP A 3 3.37 14.50 11.58
C TRP A 3 2.77 14.46 12.99
N THR A 4 3.11 15.44 13.83
CA THR A 4 2.54 15.58 15.17
C THR A 4 1.02 15.74 15.15
N TRP A 5 0.48 16.52 14.20
CA TRP A 5 -0.96 16.63 14.02
C TRP A 5 -1.58 15.28 13.64
N PHE A 6 -0.97 14.57 12.68
CA PHE A 6 -1.44 13.26 12.23
C PHE A 6 -1.46 12.23 13.37
N GLN A 7 -0.41 12.19 14.19
CA GLN A 7 -0.37 11.33 15.38
C GLN A 7 -1.54 11.63 16.33
N GLY A 8 -1.92 12.91 16.44
CA GLY A 8 -3.06 13.35 17.23
C GLY A 8 -4.43 12.92 16.67
N THR A 9 -4.57 12.64 15.38
CA THR A 9 -5.88 12.26 14.82
C THR A 9 -6.32 10.86 15.25
N GLY A 10 -5.36 9.97 15.53
CA GLY A 10 -5.62 8.56 15.82
C GLY A 10 -5.96 7.74 14.57
N MET A 11 -5.61 8.21 13.36
CA MET A 11 -5.91 7.52 12.09
C MET A 11 -5.21 6.18 11.92
N ILE A 12 -4.08 5.93 12.60
CA ILE A 12 -3.51 4.59 12.73
C ILE A 12 -4.35 3.84 13.77
N ASN A 13 -5.17 2.89 13.34
CA ASN A 13 -6.10 2.16 14.21
C ASN A 13 -5.45 1.01 14.98
N GLY A 14 -6.27 0.29 15.75
CA GLY A 14 -5.84 -0.84 16.57
C GLY A 14 -5.17 -1.97 15.77
N SER A 15 -5.49 -2.12 14.49
CA SER A 15 -4.88 -3.10 13.59
C SER A 15 -3.56 -2.62 12.98
N GLY A 16 -3.12 -1.39 13.29
CA GLY A 16 -1.92 -0.79 12.69
C GLY A 16 -2.13 -0.26 11.27
N LEU A 17 -3.37 -0.20 10.78
CA LEU A 17 -3.72 0.34 9.47
C LEU A 17 -4.22 1.78 9.57
N VAL A 18 -4.04 2.55 8.50
CA VAL A 18 -4.41 3.95 8.36
C VAL A 18 -5.81 4.05 7.77
N ASN A 19 -6.76 4.59 8.55
CA ASN A 19 -8.11 4.90 8.07
C ASN A 19 -8.10 6.13 7.15
N ASP A 20 -9.18 6.26 6.38
CA ASP A 20 -9.35 7.24 5.30
C ASP A 20 -9.15 8.70 5.70
N GLY A 21 -9.57 9.09 6.90
CA GLY A 21 -9.48 10.48 7.29
C GLY A 21 -9.98 10.81 8.68
N VAL A 22 -10.45 12.05 8.82
CA VAL A 22 -10.94 12.58 10.09
C VAL A 22 -12.37 13.04 9.96
N ASN A 23 -13.12 12.89 11.04
CA ASN A 23 -14.39 13.56 11.22
C ASN A 23 -14.14 15.08 11.38
N LEU A 24 -14.79 15.90 10.54
CA LEU A 24 -14.53 17.34 10.45
C LEU A 24 -14.95 18.15 11.69
N SER A 25 -15.85 17.63 12.53
CA SER A 25 -16.26 18.33 13.76
C SER A 25 -15.36 18.00 14.95
N THR A 26 -14.67 16.85 14.93
CA THR A 26 -13.83 16.39 16.06
C THR A 26 -12.35 16.35 15.75
N CYS A 27 -11.96 16.41 14.47
CA CYS A 27 -10.59 16.21 13.99
C CYS A 27 -9.98 14.87 14.45
N ARG A 28 -10.83 13.86 14.72
CA ARG A 28 -10.43 12.50 15.08
C ARG A 28 -10.72 11.53 13.95
N ASN A 29 -10.02 10.40 13.97
CA ASN A 29 -10.19 9.30 13.03
C ASN A 29 -11.67 9.01 12.75
N ASN A 30 -12.05 9.03 11.46
CA ASN A 30 -13.40 8.73 10.99
C ASN A 30 -13.76 7.24 11.10
N ARG A 31 -12.76 6.36 11.26
CA ARG A 31 -12.87 4.89 11.28
C ARG A 31 -13.37 4.28 9.97
N ASP A 32 -13.24 5.01 8.87
CA ASP A 32 -13.67 4.56 7.55
C ASP A 32 -12.64 3.61 6.91
N VAL A 33 -12.80 3.31 5.62
CA VAL A 33 -12.02 2.31 4.90
C VAL A 33 -10.50 2.54 5.05
N THR A 34 -9.75 1.44 5.15
CA THR A 34 -8.29 1.47 5.14
C THR A 34 -7.78 1.16 3.75
N TRP A 35 -7.78 2.15 2.84
CA TRP A 35 -7.27 1.96 1.47
C TRP A 35 -5.78 1.66 1.44
N THR A 36 -5.29 0.91 0.45
CA THR A 36 -3.87 0.54 0.39
C THR A 36 -2.96 1.77 0.26
N TYR A 37 -3.36 2.78 -0.52
CA TYR A 37 -2.54 3.97 -0.76
C TYR A 37 -2.32 4.79 0.52
N ASN A 38 -3.31 4.86 1.41
CA ASN A 38 -3.18 5.54 2.70
C ASN A 38 -2.03 4.96 3.53
N GLN A 39 -1.79 3.66 3.39
CA GLN A 39 -0.68 2.98 4.04
C GLN A 39 0.65 3.41 3.40
N GLY A 40 0.80 3.24 2.09
CA GLY A 40 2.05 3.49 1.39
C GLY A 40 2.50 4.95 1.41
N VAL A 41 1.57 5.90 1.25
CA VAL A 41 1.89 7.33 1.29
C VAL A 41 2.45 7.71 2.67
N LEU A 42 1.81 7.26 3.75
CA LEU A 42 2.29 7.54 5.09
C LEU A 42 3.63 6.83 5.38
N ILE A 43 3.77 5.56 4.97
CA ILE A 43 5.03 4.82 5.09
C ILE A 43 6.17 5.61 4.44
N ASN A 44 6.01 6.06 3.20
CA ASN A 44 7.05 6.83 2.50
C ASN A 44 7.37 8.12 3.25
N ALA A 45 6.35 8.89 3.63
CA ALA A 45 6.54 10.14 4.37
C ALA A 45 7.33 9.93 5.68
N LEU A 46 7.07 8.85 6.41
CA LEU A 46 7.75 8.51 7.65
C LEU A 46 9.20 8.06 7.43
N VAL A 47 9.48 7.32 6.36
CA VAL A 47 10.86 6.98 5.97
C VAL A 47 11.64 8.23 5.61
N GLN A 48 11.05 9.15 4.82
CA GLN A 48 11.72 10.42 4.50
C GLN A 48 11.91 11.29 5.74
N LEU A 49 10.93 11.33 6.64
CA LEU A 49 11.05 12.06 7.91
C LEU A 49 12.24 11.53 8.72
N ASN A 50 12.35 10.22 8.89
CA ASN A 50 13.49 9.60 9.56
C ASN A 50 14.82 9.97 8.89
N ARG A 51 14.90 9.94 7.56
CA ARG A 51 16.13 10.33 6.82
C ARG A 51 16.51 11.79 7.03
N LEU A 52 15.52 12.68 7.11
CA LEU A 52 15.75 14.12 7.25
C LEU A 52 16.08 14.55 8.69
N THR A 53 15.53 13.87 9.69
CA THR A 53 15.60 14.31 11.09
C THR A 53 16.33 13.35 12.03
N GLY A 54 16.54 12.11 11.62
CA GLY A 54 17.04 11.04 12.48
C GLY A 54 15.98 10.45 13.43
N ASP A 55 14.70 10.83 13.31
CA ASP A 55 13.63 10.32 14.19
C ASP A 55 13.40 8.81 13.98
N ALA A 56 13.96 7.98 14.87
CA ALA A 56 13.80 6.53 14.82
C ALA A 56 12.35 6.07 15.05
N ASN A 57 11.52 6.85 15.75
CA ASN A 57 10.11 6.50 15.96
C ASN A 57 9.30 6.61 14.67
N ALA A 58 9.67 7.52 13.76
CA ALA A 58 9.04 7.61 12.45
C ALA A 58 9.27 6.33 11.64
N LEU A 59 10.52 5.83 11.57
CA LEU A 59 10.83 4.58 10.88
C LEU A 59 10.20 3.36 11.54
N SER A 60 10.17 3.31 12.88
CA SER A 60 9.47 2.26 13.63
C SER A 60 7.97 2.23 13.32
N THR A 61 7.34 3.41 13.23
CA THR A 61 5.93 3.52 12.86
C THR A 61 5.69 3.08 11.41
N ALA A 62 6.58 3.46 10.48
CA ALA A 62 6.51 3.01 9.09
C ALA A 62 6.57 1.48 8.99
N ARG A 63 7.50 0.84 9.72
CA ARG A 63 7.60 -0.63 9.82
C ARG A 63 6.31 -1.25 10.35
N ARG A 64 5.75 -0.72 11.44
CA ARG A 64 4.48 -1.23 12.00
C ARG A 64 3.35 -1.19 10.98
N ILE A 65 3.23 -0.12 10.19
CA ILE A 65 2.20 -0.02 9.14
C ILE A 65 2.48 -1.00 7.99
N GLY A 66 3.74 -1.12 7.57
CA GLY A 66 4.17 -2.09 6.54
C GLY A 66 3.87 -3.53 6.95
N ASP A 67 4.18 -3.91 8.19
CA ASP A 67 3.89 -5.23 8.74
C ASP A 67 2.37 -5.49 8.80
N ALA A 68 1.61 -4.50 9.29
CA ALA A 68 0.15 -4.58 9.32
C ALA A 68 -0.45 -4.75 7.91
N MET A 69 -0.01 -3.96 6.94
CA MET A 69 -0.50 -4.03 5.56
C MET A 69 -0.21 -5.39 4.91
N THR A 70 1.04 -5.89 5.04
CA THR A 70 1.51 -7.10 4.36
C THR A 70 0.97 -8.40 4.97
N THR A 71 0.61 -8.38 6.26
CA THR A 71 0.02 -9.54 6.96
C THR A 71 -1.50 -9.46 7.11
N SER A 72 -2.12 -8.35 6.73
CA SER A 72 -3.56 -8.13 6.89
C SER A 72 -4.36 -9.13 6.06
N GLY A 73 -5.28 -9.87 6.70
CA GLY A 73 -6.28 -10.66 5.97
C GLY A 73 -7.28 -9.82 5.16
N TYR A 74 -7.30 -8.50 5.39
CA TYR A 74 -8.17 -7.55 4.70
C TYR A 74 -7.48 -6.91 3.48
N LEU A 75 -6.23 -6.46 3.61
CA LEU A 75 -5.46 -5.81 2.52
C LEU A 75 -4.52 -6.75 1.78
N SER A 76 -4.16 -7.87 2.39
CA SER A 76 -3.29 -8.89 1.81
C SER A 76 -3.87 -10.30 1.95
N PRO A 77 -5.16 -10.53 1.58
CA PRO A 77 -5.75 -11.86 1.67
C PRO A 77 -4.93 -12.87 0.85
N GLY A 78 -4.56 -13.99 1.47
CA GLY A 78 -3.68 -14.98 0.83
C GLY A 78 -2.27 -14.47 0.51
N GLY A 79 -1.84 -13.38 1.15
CA GLY A 79 -0.52 -12.77 0.98
C GLY A 79 -0.36 -11.92 -0.28
N ILE A 80 -1.45 -11.56 -0.97
CA ILE A 80 -1.45 -10.72 -2.17
C ILE A 80 -2.24 -9.44 -1.89
N LEU A 81 -1.65 -8.30 -2.22
CA LEU A 81 -2.24 -6.98 -2.01
C LEU A 81 -3.54 -6.84 -2.81
N ARG A 82 -4.60 -6.41 -2.12
CA ARG A 82 -5.95 -6.26 -2.66
C ARG A 82 -6.60 -4.99 -2.15
N GLU A 83 -7.31 -4.28 -3.02
CA GLU A 83 -8.14 -3.16 -2.58
C GLU A 83 -9.40 -3.61 -1.82
N PRO A 84 -9.84 -2.84 -0.81
CA PRO A 84 -11.19 -2.94 -0.28
C PRO A 84 -12.24 -2.89 -1.39
N ASN A 85 -13.08 -3.93 -1.49
CA ASN A 85 -14.09 -4.05 -2.55
C ASN A 85 -13.51 -3.91 -3.98
N GLU A 86 -12.28 -4.40 -4.20
CA GLU A 86 -11.60 -4.36 -5.50
C GLU A 86 -12.54 -4.80 -6.64
N PRO A 87 -12.91 -3.89 -7.57
CA PRO A 87 -13.86 -4.19 -8.63
C PRO A 87 -13.18 -4.94 -9.78
N ASP A 88 -13.99 -5.67 -10.56
CA ASP A 88 -13.58 -6.35 -11.81
C ASP A 88 -13.25 -5.39 -12.96
N THR A 89 -13.04 -4.10 -12.65
CA THR A 89 -12.76 -3.05 -13.64
C THR A 89 -11.55 -2.24 -13.20
N CYS A 90 -10.70 -1.88 -14.15
CA CYS A 90 -9.57 -0.98 -13.94
C CYS A 90 -9.96 0.51 -13.98
N GLY A 91 -11.09 0.85 -13.36
CA GLY A 91 -11.68 2.19 -13.39
C GLY A 91 -11.46 2.98 -12.09
N GLY A 92 -11.61 4.31 -12.19
CA GLY A 92 -11.53 5.23 -11.06
C GLY A 92 -10.17 5.25 -10.37
N ASP A 93 -10.14 5.86 -9.19
CA ASP A 93 -8.90 6.11 -8.46
C ASP A 93 -8.35 4.82 -7.83
N GLY A 94 -9.24 3.90 -7.42
CA GLY A 94 -8.89 2.67 -6.71
C GLY A 94 -7.92 1.76 -7.46
N ALA A 95 -8.01 1.71 -8.80
CA ALA A 95 -7.09 0.94 -9.63
C ALA A 95 -5.62 1.44 -9.54
N SER A 96 -5.40 2.66 -9.06
CA SER A 96 -4.06 3.26 -8.88
C SER A 96 -3.50 3.11 -7.47
N PHE A 97 -4.32 2.70 -6.50
CA PHE A 97 -3.97 2.75 -5.08
C PHE A 97 -2.87 1.76 -4.70
N LYS A 98 -2.93 0.53 -5.22
CA LYS A 98 -1.88 -0.48 -5.02
C LYS A 98 -0.50 -0.03 -5.49
N GLY A 99 -0.41 0.68 -6.61
CA GLY A 99 0.86 1.26 -7.08
C GLY A 99 1.48 2.21 -6.06
N ALA A 100 0.69 3.15 -5.52
CA ALA A 100 1.13 4.05 -4.46
C ALA A 100 1.50 3.31 -3.17
N ALA A 101 0.75 2.26 -2.82
CA ALA A 101 1.04 1.40 -1.68
C ALA A 101 2.43 0.74 -1.82
N ILE A 102 2.70 0.12 -2.98
CA ILE A 102 3.95 -0.60 -3.24
C ILE A 102 5.14 0.35 -3.36
N ARG A 103 5.01 1.54 -3.98
CA ARG A 103 6.09 2.54 -3.97
C ARG A 103 6.52 2.90 -2.54
N GLY A 104 5.55 3.10 -1.65
CA GLY A 104 5.84 3.35 -0.23
C GLY A 104 6.53 2.17 0.45
N LEU A 105 6.03 0.96 0.21
CA LEU A 105 6.61 -0.26 0.75
C LEU A 105 8.03 -0.51 0.25
N GLY A 106 8.32 -0.26 -1.04
CA GLY A 106 9.66 -0.38 -1.61
C GLY A 106 10.66 0.58 -0.98
N VAL A 107 10.27 1.83 -0.73
CA VAL A 107 11.09 2.81 -0.01
C VAL A 107 11.41 2.34 1.41
N LEU A 108 10.39 1.81 2.12
CA LEU A 108 10.58 1.23 3.44
C LEU A 108 11.47 -0.01 3.40
N ASN A 109 11.29 -0.89 2.40
CA ASN A 109 12.05 -2.11 2.23
C ASN A 109 13.55 -1.84 2.10
N ALA A 110 13.93 -0.85 1.28
CA ALA A 110 15.31 -0.39 1.17
C ALA A 110 15.86 0.14 2.50
N ALA A 111 15.07 0.92 3.25
CA ALA A 111 15.46 1.40 4.58
C ALA A 111 15.48 0.30 5.66
N ALA A 112 14.77 -0.79 5.43
CA ALA A 112 14.58 -1.91 6.34
C ALA A 112 15.52 -3.10 6.06
N GLY A 113 16.39 -3.00 5.05
CA GLY A 113 17.34 -4.05 4.67
C GLY A 113 16.69 -5.27 4.00
N GLY A 114 15.70 -5.06 3.13
CA GLY A 114 15.06 -6.15 2.37
C GLY A 114 13.98 -6.93 3.13
N ALA A 115 13.50 -6.40 4.27
CA ALA A 115 12.53 -7.08 5.13
C ALA A 115 11.20 -7.47 4.46
N TYR A 116 10.87 -6.84 3.32
CA TYR A 116 9.64 -7.05 2.56
C TYR A 116 9.88 -7.68 1.17
N ASP A 117 11.11 -8.09 0.85
CA ASP A 117 11.47 -8.69 -0.46
C ASP A 117 10.54 -9.84 -0.82
N THR A 118 10.36 -10.79 0.10
CA THR A 118 9.49 -11.96 -0.13
C THR A 118 8.04 -11.57 -0.43
N TYR A 119 7.51 -10.53 0.22
CA TYR A 119 6.15 -10.07 -0.04
C TYR A 119 6.05 -9.41 -1.42
N LEU A 120 7.00 -8.54 -1.77
CA LEU A 120 7.05 -7.84 -3.05
C LEU A 120 7.18 -8.85 -4.21
N THR A 121 8.15 -9.78 -4.12
CA THR A 121 8.34 -10.83 -5.13
C THR A 121 7.11 -11.71 -5.28
N ARG A 122 6.48 -12.14 -4.18
CA ARG A 122 5.25 -12.95 -4.24
C ARG A 122 4.11 -12.23 -4.96
N ASN A 123 3.96 -10.93 -4.74
CA ASN A 123 2.96 -10.11 -5.43
C ASN A 123 3.28 -10.00 -6.92
N ALA A 124 4.53 -9.72 -7.27
CA ALA A 124 4.98 -9.62 -8.66
C ALA A 124 4.78 -10.94 -9.43
N ASP A 125 5.19 -12.06 -8.84
CA ASP A 125 5.01 -13.40 -9.42
C ASP A 125 3.53 -13.74 -9.62
N SER A 126 2.68 -13.39 -8.65
CA SER A 126 1.24 -13.63 -8.75
C SER A 126 0.60 -12.78 -9.84
N ALA A 127 0.92 -11.49 -9.90
CA ALA A 127 0.43 -10.60 -10.95
C ALA A 127 0.88 -11.09 -12.34
N TYR A 128 2.15 -11.46 -12.48
CA TYR A 128 2.71 -12.01 -13.71
C TYR A 128 2.05 -13.33 -14.13
N GLY A 129 1.75 -14.21 -13.19
CA GLY A 129 1.19 -15.52 -13.48
C GLY A 129 -0.34 -15.53 -13.67
N ARG A 130 -1.06 -14.55 -13.13
CA ARG A 130 -2.51 -14.65 -12.94
C ARG A 130 -3.34 -13.42 -13.32
N ASP A 131 -2.71 -12.25 -13.43
CA ASP A 131 -3.38 -10.97 -13.67
C ASP A 131 -2.85 -10.27 -14.91
N ARG A 132 -2.43 -11.03 -15.91
CA ARG A 132 -1.99 -10.49 -17.20
C ARG A 132 -2.63 -11.22 -18.36
N ASP A 133 -2.76 -10.51 -19.48
CA ASP A 133 -3.13 -11.10 -20.76
C ASP A 133 -1.89 -11.52 -21.59
N SER A 134 -2.14 -11.91 -22.85
CA SER A 134 -1.10 -12.34 -23.79
C SER A 134 -0.23 -11.20 -24.34
N LEU A 135 -0.59 -9.95 -24.07
CA LEU A 135 0.16 -8.75 -24.46
C LEU A 135 0.91 -8.13 -23.28
N ASP A 136 0.99 -8.85 -22.16
CA ASP A 136 1.54 -8.38 -20.88
C ASP A 136 0.82 -7.14 -20.35
N MET A 137 -0.48 -7.01 -20.63
CA MET A 137 -1.32 -6.01 -19.99
C MET A 137 -1.86 -6.56 -18.68
N TYR A 138 -1.63 -5.82 -17.59
CA TYR A 138 -2.05 -6.19 -16.24
C TYR A 138 -3.46 -5.72 -15.86
N GLY A 139 -4.12 -6.45 -14.97
CA GLY A 139 -5.42 -6.09 -14.40
C GLY A 139 -5.34 -5.51 -13.00
N SER A 140 -6.50 -5.46 -12.34
CA SER A 140 -6.63 -5.02 -10.96
C SER A 140 -6.39 -6.16 -9.97
N HIS A 141 -6.59 -7.42 -10.35
CA HIS A 141 -6.60 -8.55 -9.42
C HIS A 141 -5.27 -9.29 -9.43
N TRP A 142 -4.25 -8.79 -8.72
CA TRP A 142 -2.92 -9.45 -8.67
C TRP A 142 -2.97 -10.91 -8.19
N ALA A 143 -4.03 -11.33 -7.48
CA ALA A 143 -4.27 -12.72 -7.08
C ALA A 143 -4.89 -13.61 -8.19
N GLY A 144 -5.32 -12.97 -9.28
CA GLY A 144 -6.11 -13.50 -10.38
C GLY A 144 -7.60 -13.66 -10.07
N PRO A 145 -8.40 -14.00 -11.10
CA PRO A 145 -8.02 -13.99 -12.51
C PRO A 145 -7.98 -12.56 -13.10
N PHE A 146 -7.28 -12.39 -14.21
CA PHE A 146 -7.36 -11.18 -15.03
C PHE A 146 -8.82 -10.88 -15.43
N ALA A 147 -9.30 -9.67 -15.12
CA ALA A 147 -10.67 -9.24 -15.43
C ALA A 147 -10.75 -8.14 -16.51
N GLY A 148 -9.74 -7.28 -16.59
CA GLY A 148 -9.70 -6.18 -17.54
C GLY A 148 -8.49 -5.30 -17.27
N THR A 149 -8.23 -4.32 -18.15
CA THR A 149 -7.04 -3.49 -18.08
C THR A 149 -7.34 -2.01 -18.37
N SER A 150 -6.50 -1.12 -17.83
CA SER A 150 -6.45 0.30 -18.17
C SER A 150 -5.07 0.86 -17.79
N HIS A 151 -4.84 2.14 -18.09
CA HIS A 151 -3.64 2.86 -17.65
C HIS A 151 -3.42 2.81 -16.13
N SER A 152 -4.50 2.83 -15.33
CA SER A 152 -4.44 2.78 -13.87
C SER A 152 -3.88 1.46 -13.34
N CYS A 153 -4.34 0.34 -13.90
CA CYS A 153 -3.83 -0.98 -13.55
C CYS A 153 -2.40 -1.19 -14.07
N GLN A 154 -2.09 -0.68 -15.27
CA GLN A 154 -0.74 -0.79 -15.83
C GLN A 154 0.31 -0.11 -14.96
N HIS A 155 0.09 1.15 -14.54
CA HIS A 155 1.10 1.84 -13.73
C HIS A 155 1.24 1.17 -12.35
N SER A 156 0.13 0.71 -11.75
CA SER A 156 0.19 -0.02 -10.48
C SER A 156 1.03 -1.29 -10.58
N ALA A 157 0.87 -2.07 -11.66
CA ALA A 157 1.69 -3.25 -11.91
C ALA A 157 3.16 -2.89 -12.18
N LEU A 158 3.41 -1.81 -12.92
CA LEU A 158 4.76 -1.31 -13.16
C LEU A 158 5.46 -0.92 -11.86
N ASP A 159 4.79 -0.20 -10.95
CA ASP A 159 5.32 0.14 -9.63
C ASP A 159 5.73 -1.11 -8.84
N LEU A 160 4.93 -2.18 -8.94
CA LEU A 160 5.22 -3.46 -8.31
C LEU A 160 6.46 -4.13 -8.90
N LEU A 161 6.58 -4.18 -10.22
CA LEU A 161 7.71 -4.76 -10.93
C LEU A 161 9.01 -3.96 -10.71
N ASP A 162 8.91 -2.64 -10.55
CA ASP A 162 10.04 -1.78 -10.20
C ASP A 162 10.52 -2.01 -8.75
N ALA A 163 9.60 -2.34 -7.82
CA ALA A 163 9.91 -2.54 -6.41
C ALA A 163 10.61 -3.87 -6.09
N VAL A 164 10.67 -4.82 -7.03
CA VAL A 164 11.34 -6.13 -6.87
C VAL A 164 12.74 -6.18 -7.47
N ARG A 165 13.29 -5.03 -7.90
CA ARG A 165 14.62 -4.93 -8.52
C ARG A 165 15.77 -4.89 -7.52
#